data_AF-A0A968Q3J8-F1
#
_entry.id   AF-A0A968Q3J8-F1
#
_cell.length_a   1.000
_cell.length_b   1.000
_cell.length_c   1.000
_cell.angle_alpha   90.00
_cell.angle_beta   90.00
_cell.angle_gamma   90.00
#
_symmetry.space_group_name_H-M   'P 1'
#
loop_
_entity.id
_entity.type
_entity.pdbx_description
1 polymer ?
#
loop_
_entity_poly.entity_id
_entity_poly.type
_entity_poly.pdbx_seq_one_letter_code
_entity_poly.pdbx_strand_id
1 'polypeptide(L)'
;MPIRSASTLAISSVWVRGLVGQCALEKQQIVLTEVPTDYIRIRSGLGEATPLNIVVLPVLYEDQVTAVLEFASLQQFSQMHLTLLNQVAQNIGVVLSSIASNTLTAQLVKNNLNC
;
A
#
# COMPACT_ATOMS: atom_id res chain seq x y z
N MET A 1 25.95 29.44 -2.21
CA MET A 1 25.85 28.08 -1.63
C MET A 1 25.22 28.22 -0.25
N PRO A 2 24.14 27.47 0.04
CA PRO A 2 24.32 26.08 0.44
C PRO A 2 23.60 25.06 -0.46
N ILE A 3 24.09 23.84 -0.35
CA ILE A 3 23.75 22.65 -1.11
C ILE A 3 22.53 22.01 -0.44
N ARG A 4 21.42 21.87 -1.16
CA ARG A 4 20.34 20.94 -0.79
C ARG A 4 20.40 19.76 -1.75
N SER A 5 20.78 18.61 -1.22
CA SER A 5 20.88 17.33 -1.91
C SER A 5 19.54 16.92 -2.51
N ALA A 6 19.47 16.92 -3.83
CA ALA A 6 18.36 16.43 -4.63
C ALA A 6 18.40 14.89 -4.69
N SER A 7 17.97 14.21 -3.63
CA SER A 7 17.88 12.73 -3.60
C SER A 7 16.52 12.19 -3.16
N THR A 8 15.44 12.97 -3.25
CA THR A 8 14.07 12.44 -3.13
C THR A 8 13.54 12.15 -4.53
N LEU A 9 13.90 10.99 -5.05
CA LEU A 9 13.48 10.49 -6.36
C LEU A 9 11.95 10.29 -6.40
N ALA A 10 11.32 11.04 -7.30
CA ALA A 10 10.09 10.75 -8.03
C ALA A 10 9.18 9.64 -7.49
N ILE A 11 8.42 9.96 -6.44
CA ILE A 11 7.14 9.29 -6.20
C ILE A 11 6.24 9.71 -7.36
N SER A 12 5.93 8.79 -8.28
CA SER A 12 5.13 9.12 -9.46
C SER A 12 3.82 9.77 -9.03
N SER A 13 3.40 10.81 -9.75
CA SER A 13 2.31 11.73 -9.43
C SER A 13 0.92 11.09 -9.20
N VAL A 14 0.80 9.77 -9.36
CA VAL A 14 -0.39 8.97 -9.05
C VAL A 14 -0.51 8.68 -7.55
N TRP A 15 0.61 8.57 -6.83
CA TRP A 15 0.63 8.21 -5.40
C TRP A 15 0.28 9.35 -4.45
N VAL A 16 0.11 10.59 -4.94
CA VAL A 16 0.06 11.79 -4.08
C VAL A 16 -1.37 12.19 -3.66
N ARG A 17 -2.42 11.53 -4.16
CA ARG A 17 -3.82 11.91 -3.84
C ARG A 17 -4.59 10.77 -3.18
N GLY A 18 -5.35 11.09 -2.14
CA GLY A 18 -6.25 10.16 -1.45
C GLY A 18 -5.59 9.40 -0.29
N LEU A 19 -6.38 8.53 0.35
CA LEU A 19 -5.98 7.80 1.56
C LEU A 19 -4.77 6.88 1.34
N VAL A 20 -4.63 6.29 0.15
CA VAL A 20 -3.47 5.48 -0.24
C VAL A 20 -2.17 6.28 -0.19
N GLY A 21 -2.19 7.51 -0.73
CA GLY A 21 -1.03 8.39 -0.74
C GLY A 21 -0.65 8.88 0.64
N GLN A 22 -1.64 9.25 1.45
CA GLN A 22 -1.43 9.63 2.84
C GLN A 22 -0.86 8.46 3.66
N CYS A 23 -1.42 7.26 3.52
CA CYS A 23 -0.94 6.04 4.18
C CYS A 23 0.52 5.73 3.82
N ALA A 24 0.88 5.85 2.53
CA ALA A 24 2.27 5.69 2.09
C ALA A 24 3.21 6.76 2.67
N LEU A 25 2.76 8.02 2.74
CA LEU A 25 3.58 9.13 3.24
C LEU A 25 3.82 9.00 4.76
N GLU A 26 2.77 8.71 5.52
CA GLU A 26 2.81 8.64 6.98
C GLU A 26 3.36 7.29 7.48
N LYS A 27 3.40 6.26 6.63
CA LYS A 27 3.76 4.87 6.99
C LYS A 27 2.90 4.34 8.13
N GLN A 28 1.64 4.79 8.16
CA GLN A 28 0.69 4.45 9.21
C GLN A 28 -0.61 3.91 8.60
N GLN A 29 -1.22 2.98 9.34
CA GLN A 29 -2.54 2.48 9.01
C GLN A 29 -3.57 3.60 9.14
N ILE A 30 -4.46 3.70 8.15
CA ILE A 30 -5.60 4.61 8.18
C ILE A 30 -6.87 3.77 8.28
N VAL A 31 -7.72 4.09 9.25
CA VAL A 31 -9.05 3.48 9.43
C VAL A 31 -10.09 4.59 9.31
N LEU A 32 -10.97 4.46 8.32
CA LEU A 32 -12.09 5.36 8.13
C LEU A 32 -13.37 4.62 8.46
N THR A 33 -14.03 5.05 9.53
CA THR A 33 -15.38 4.62 9.92
C THR A 33 -16.35 5.73 9.54
N GLU A 34 -17.47 5.39 8.91
CA GLU A 34 -18.47 6.36 8.37
C GLU A 34 -17.99 7.11 7.13
N VAL A 35 -17.72 6.37 6.06
CA VAL A 35 -17.39 6.95 4.75
C VAL A 35 -18.59 7.77 4.22
N PRO A 36 -18.40 9.03 3.80
CA PRO A 36 -19.44 9.81 3.15
C PRO A 36 -20.06 9.05 1.97
N THR A 37 -21.39 9.10 1.82
CA THR A 37 -22.17 8.29 0.87
C THR A 37 -21.82 8.50 -0.61
N ASP A 38 -21.05 9.55 -0.89
CA ASP A 38 -20.58 10.02 -2.17
C ASP A 38 -19.12 9.62 -2.49
N TYR A 39 -18.39 8.97 -1.56
CA TYR A 39 -16.95 8.71 -1.75
C TYR A 39 -16.65 7.43 -2.58
N ILE A 40 -17.31 6.30 -2.30
CA ILE A 40 -17.07 4.99 -2.96
C ILE A 40 -18.38 4.17 -3.02
N ARG A 41 -18.59 3.40 -4.10
CA ARG A 41 -19.69 2.42 -4.25
C ARG A 41 -19.12 1.01 -4.41
N ILE A 42 -19.52 0.06 -3.57
CA ILE A 42 -19.24 -1.37 -3.83
C ILE A 42 -20.28 -1.86 -4.84
N ARG A 43 -19.82 -2.35 -5.99
CA ARG A 43 -20.67 -3.03 -7.00
C ARG A 43 -20.54 -4.53 -6.81
N SER A 44 -21.67 -5.22 -6.60
CA SER A 44 -21.78 -6.67 -6.55
C SER A 44 -22.84 -7.14 -7.53
N GLY A 45 -22.78 -8.41 -7.98
CA GLY A 45 -23.81 -9.01 -8.84
C GLY A 45 -25.21 -9.04 -8.22
N LEU A 46 -25.32 -8.74 -6.92
CA LEU A 46 -26.57 -8.69 -6.16
C LEU A 46 -27.04 -7.26 -5.81
N GLY A 47 -26.27 -6.22 -6.16
CA GLY A 47 -26.64 -4.82 -5.89
C GLY A 47 -25.46 -3.87 -5.65
N GLU A 48 -25.77 -2.61 -5.32
CA GLU A 48 -24.80 -1.58 -4.95
C GLU A 48 -24.98 -1.17 -3.48
N ALA A 49 -23.88 -1.08 -2.72
CA ALA A 49 -23.90 -0.62 -1.33
C ALA A 49 -22.75 0.36 -1.08
N THR A 50 -22.99 1.37 -0.25
CA THR A 50 -21.93 2.25 0.23
C THR A 50 -21.14 1.50 1.32
N PRO A 51 -19.81 1.30 1.17
CA PRO A 51 -18.99 0.77 2.24
C PRO A 51 -19.04 1.71 3.44
N LEU A 52 -19.34 1.17 4.62
CA LEU A 52 -19.34 1.96 5.84
C LEU A 52 -17.92 2.15 6.39
N ASN A 53 -16.97 1.30 5.99
CA ASN A 53 -15.63 1.26 6.58
C ASN A 53 -14.55 0.97 5.53
N ILE A 54 -13.45 1.72 5.61
CA ILE A 54 -12.24 1.53 4.78
C ILE A 54 -11.03 1.40 5.70
N VAL A 55 -10.14 0.47 5.37
CA VAL A 55 -8.83 0.32 6.01
C VAL A 55 -7.76 0.39 4.94
N VAL A 56 -6.77 1.26 5.13
CA VAL A 56 -5.60 1.41 4.26
C VAL A 56 -4.36 1.09 5.06
N LEU A 57 -3.55 0.16 4.56
CA LEU A 57 -2.42 -0.43 5.28
C LEU A 57 -1.12 -0.25 4.48
N PRO A 58 -0.07 0.33 5.08
CA PRO A 58 1.23 0.38 4.44
C PRO A 58 1.88 -1.01 4.51
N VAL A 59 2.47 -1.46 3.41
CA VAL A 59 3.33 -2.63 3.38
C VAL A 59 4.76 -2.15 3.51
N LEU A 60 5.39 -2.50 4.63
CA LEU A 60 6.73 -2.04 4.98
C LEU A 60 7.76 -3.17 4.87
N TYR A 61 8.94 -2.82 4.39
CA TYR A 61 10.16 -3.62 4.50
C TYR A 61 11.33 -2.69 4.80
N GLU A 62 12.07 -2.93 5.89
CA GLU A 62 13.17 -2.06 6.35
C GLU A 62 12.78 -0.56 6.39
N ASP A 63 11.62 -0.27 6.98
CA ASP A 63 11.01 1.06 7.04
C ASP A 63 10.69 1.71 5.69
N GLN A 64 10.84 1.02 4.57
CA GLN A 64 10.45 1.49 3.24
C GLN A 64 9.06 0.96 2.87
N VAL A 65 8.22 1.84 2.33
CA VAL A 65 6.91 1.44 1.79
C VAL A 65 7.12 0.76 0.45
N THR A 66 6.83 -0.53 0.39
CA THR A 66 6.95 -1.34 -0.83
C THR A 66 5.61 -1.47 -1.57
N ALA A 67 4.49 -1.34 -0.86
CA ALA A 67 3.14 -1.30 -1.39
C ALA A 67 2.15 -0.67 -0.39
N VAL A 68 0.91 -0.47 -0.82
CA VAL A 68 -0.22 -0.11 0.04
C VAL A 68 -1.39 -1.03 -0.27
N LEU A 69 -2.05 -1.55 0.76
CA LEU A 69 -3.24 -2.39 0.65
C LEU A 69 -4.47 -1.59 1.10
N GLU A 70 -5.58 -1.74 0.38
CA GLU A 70 -6.85 -1.10 0.71
C GLU A 70 -7.96 -2.15 0.81
N PHE A 71 -8.76 -2.07 1.87
CA PHE A 71 -9.89 -2.95 2.15
C PHE A 71 -11.14 -2.12 2.44
N ALA A 72 -12.26 -2.47 1.80
CA ALA A 72 -13.57 -1.88 2.07
C ALA A 72 -14.51 -2.93 2.66
N SER A 73 -15.31 -2.53 3.65
CA SER A 73 -16.25 -3.41 4.34
C SER A 73 -17.58 -2.71 4.62
N LEU A 74 -18.67 -3.48 4.57
CA LEU A 74 -19.99 -3.04 5.03
C LEU A 74 -20.10 -3.04 6.56
N GLN A 75 -19.24 -3.76 7.26
CA GLN A 75 -19.19 -3.83 8.73
C GLN A 75 -17.89 -3.22 9.25
N GLN A 76 -17.93 -2.71 10.48
CA GLN A 76 -16.72 -2.19 11.14
C GLN A 76 -15.68 -3.30 11.30
N PHE A 77 -14.41 -2.94 11.12
CA PHE A 77 -13.32 -3.85 11.41
C PHE A 77 -13.12 -3.92 12.93
N SER A 78 -13.22 -5.13 13.49
CA SER A 78 -12.85 -5.37 14.88
C SER A 78 -11.34 -5.22 15.05
N GLN A 79 -10.88 -5.00 16.29
CA GLN A 79 -9.45 -4.98 16.58
C GLN A 79 -8.74 -6.26 16.14
N MET A 80 -9.41 -7.42 16.23
CA MET A 80 -8.87 -8.70 15.75
C MET A 80 -8.67 -8.69 14.23
N HIS A 81 -9.63 -8.14 13.46
CA HIS A 81 -9.46 -7.99 12.01
C HIS A 81 -8.27 -7.08 11.69
N LEU A 82 -8.15 -5.94 12.37
CA LEU A 82 -7.05 -4.99 12.14
C LEU A 82 -5.69 -5.61 12.47
N THR A 83 -5.58 -6.37 13.57
CA THR A 83 -4.34 -7.07 13.93
C THR A 83 -3.97 -8.10 12.87
N LEU A 84 -4.93 -8.91 12.40
CA LEU A 84 -4.69 -9.88 11.34
C LEU A 84 -4.22 -9.21 10.05
N LEU A 85 -4.90 -8.15 9.62
CA LEU A 85 -4.55 -7.44 8.40
C LEU A 85 -3.14 -6.82 8.48
N ASN A 86 -2.74 -6.30 9.64
CA ASN A 86 -1.38 -5.82 9.87
C ASN A 86 -0.34 -6.94 9.75
N GLN A 87 -0.62 -8.13 10.32
CA GLN A 87 0.27 -9.30 10.17
C GLN A 87 0.40 -9.75 8.71
N VAL A 88 -0.71 -9.75 7.97
CA VAL A 88 -0.71 -10.05 6.54
C VAL A 88 0.12 -9.04 5.76
N ALA A 89 -0.03 -7.74 6.04
CA ALA A 89 0.75 -6.68 5.39
C ALA A 89 2.25 -6.84 5.65
N GLN A 90 2.66 -7.17 6.87
CA GLN A 90 4.07 -7.45 7.20
C GLN A 90 4.63 -8.63 6.40
N ASN A 91 3.91 -9.74 6.35
CA ASN A 91 4.32 -10.93 5.60
C ASN A 91 4.44 -10.64 4.09
N ILE A 92 3.49 -9.87 3.54
CA ILE A 92 3.55 -9.43 2.14
C ILE A 92 4.80 -8.58 1.89
N GLY A 93 5.18 -7.70 2.81
CA GLY A 93 6.39 -6.87 2.68
C GLY A 93 7.67 -7.70 2.54
N VAL A 94 7.82 -8.74 3.36
CA VAL A 94 8.95 -9.68 3.27
C VAL A 94 8.98 -10.41 1.91
N VAL A 95 7.81 -10.88 1.46
CA VAL A 95 7.68 -11.61 0.20
C VAL A 95 7.99 -10.70 -0.99
N LEU A 96 7.42 -9.50 -1.03
CA LEU A 96 7.66 -8.53 -2.11
C LEU A 96 9.12 -8.12 -2.20
N SER A 97 9.77 -7.87 -1.06
CA SER A 97 11.20 -7.55 -1.01
C SER A 97 12.06 -8.70 -1.54
N SER A 98 11.71 -9.94 -1.18
CA SER A 98 12.37 -11.15 -1.69
C SER A 98 12.22 -11.29 -3.21
N ILE A 99 11.02 -11.05 -3.75
CA ILE A 99 10.75 -11.07 -5.19
C ILE A 99 11.55 -9.97 -5.91
N ALA A 100 11.57 -8.74 -5.37
CA ALA A 100 12.32 -7.63 -5.94
C ALA A 100 13.83 -7.93 -5.99
N SER A 101 14.39 -8.45 -4.90
CA SER A 101 15.81 -8.84 -4.81
C SER A 101 16.19 -9.94 -5.81
N ASN A 102 15.32 -10.93 -6.00
CA ASN A 102 15.52 -12.00 -6.97
C ASN A 102 15.43 -11.49 -8.42
N THR A 103 14.54 -10.54 -8.69
CA THR A 103 14.41 -9.91 -10.01
C THR A 103 15.67 -9.12 -10.38
N LEU A 104 16.24 -8.37 -9.43
CA LEU A 104 17.51 -7.65 -9.60
C LEU A 104 18.67 -8.62 -9.88
N THR A 105 18.75 -9.72 -9.14
CA THR A 105 19.78 -10.75 -9.33
C THR A 105 19.67 -11.42 -10.70
N ALA A 106 18.45 -11.75 -11.15
CA ALA A 106 18.21 -12.33 -12.47
C ALA A 106 18.53 -11.37 -13.63
N GLN A 107 18.34 -10.06 -13.45
CA GLN A 107 18.71 -9.05 -14.45
C GLN A 107 20.22 -8.93 -14.61
N LEU A 108 21.00 -8.99 -13.51
CA LEU A 108 22.46 -8.95 -13.56
C LEU A 108 23.06 -10.17 -14.27
N VAL A 109 22.44 -11.35 -14.13
CA VAL A 109 22.86 -12.55 -14.87
C VAL A 109 22.56 -12.43 -16.36
N LYS A 110 21.40 -11.88 -16.76
CA LYS A 110 21.07 -11.65 -18.18
C LYS A 110 21.98 -10.64 -18.85
N ASN A 111 22.35 -9.55 -18.15
CA ASN A 111 23.25 -8.54 -18.70
C ASN A 111 24.70 -9.05 -18.88
N ASN A 112 25.11 -10.09 -18.15
CA ASN A 112 26.42 -10.75 -18.32
C ASN A 112 26.41 -11.90 -19.35
N LEU A 113 25.24 -12.34 -19.83
CA LEU A 113 25.10 -13.37 -20.86
C LEU A 113 24.80 -12.78 -22.26
N ASN A 114 24.68 -11.46 -22.37
CA ASN A 114 24.54 -10.71 -23.62
C ASN A 114 25.84 -9.97 -24.01
N CYS A 115 26.99 -10.43 -23.51
CA CYS A 115 28.33 -10.04 -23.96
C CYS A 115 29.01 -11.23 -24.64
#